data_AF-A0A938BW23-F1
#
_entry.id   AF-A0A938BW23-F1
#
_cell.length_a   1.000
_cell.length_b   1.000
_cell.length_c   1.000
_cell.angle_alpha   90.00
_cell.angle_beta   90.00
_cell.angle_gamma   90.00
#
_symmetry.space_group_name_H-M   'P 1'
#
loop_
_entity.id
_entity.type
_entity.pdbx_description
1 polymer ?
#
loop_
_entity_poly.entity_id
_entity_poly.type
_entity_poly.pdbx_seq_one_letter_code
_entity_poly.pdbx_strand_id
1 'polypeptide(L)'
;MEAKIADFEQSDLPERIKVALRLTDAWLYAPGQVSPALRAQVREHYTPQQITEMLLAIWKWSQNKMMTSLDMAPAVSTTKKTPFAFDEKSGKLSFLDA
;
A
#
# COMPACT_ATOMS: atom_id res chain seq x y z
N MET A 1 9.52 6.82 -8.64
CA MET A 1 8.41 6.99 -7.67
C MET A 1 8.11 5.67 -6.98
N GLU A 2 7.75 4.61 -7.71
CA GLU A 2 7.48 3.27 -7.15
C GLU A 2 8.58 2.76 -6.21
N ALA A 3 9.84 2.77 -6.64
CA ALA A 3 10.98 2.35 -5.79
C ALA A 3 11.14 3.21 -4.52
N LYS A 4 10.76 4.50 -4.57
CA LYS A 4 10.78 5.39 -3.40
C LYS A 4 9.66 5.05 -2.43
N ILE A 5 8.52 4.54 -2.89
CA ILE A 5 7.42 4.12 -2.03
C ILE A 5 7.75 2.76 -1.38
N ALA A 6 8.39 1.86 -2.12
CA ALA A 6 8.80 0.55 -1.62
C ALA A 6 9.79 0.64 -0.44
N ASP A 7 10.70 1.63 -0.48
CA ASP A 7 11.64 1.91 0.62
C ASP A 7 11.47 3.36 1.12
N PHE A 8 10.23 3.70 1.50
CA PHE A 8 9.88 5.09 1.79
C PHE A 8 10.60 5.67 3.00
N GLU A 9 10.99 4.84 3.98
CA GLU A 9 11.71 5.29 5.16
C GLU A 9 13.08 5.87 4.78
N GLN A 10 13.81 5.20 3.87
CA GLN A 10 15.13 5.65 3.41
C GLN A 10 15.08 6.59 2.20
N SER A 11 13.91 6.75 1.58
CA SER A 11 13.73 7.65 0.44
C SER A 11 13.82 9.14 0.83
N ASP A 12 13.94 9.98 -0.19
CA ASP A 12 13.86 11.46 -0.10
C ASP A 12 12.41 11.98 -0.16
N LEU A 13 11.39 11.14 0.09
CA LEU A 13 10.00 11.57 0.11
C LEU A 13 9.76 12.59 1.24
N PRO A 14 8.86 13.58 1.04
CA PRO A 14 8.49 14.51 2.11
C PRO A 14 7.95 13.77 3.33
N GLU A 15 8.27 14.24 4.53
CA GLU A 15 7.89 13.55 5.78
C GLU A 15 6.38 13.30 5.90
N ARG A 16 5.55 14.26 5.45
CA ARG A 16 4.09 14.06 5.39
C ARG A 16 3.70 12.77 4.65
N ILE A 17 4.37 12.48 3.53
CA ILE A 17 4.12 11.31 2.70
C ILE A 17 4.60 10.04 3.42
N LYS A 18 5.78 10.08 4.05
CA LYS A 18 6.26 8.96 4.86
C LYS A 18 5.30 8.64 6.00
N VAL A 19 4.78 9.65 6.70
CA VAL A 19 3.77 9.48 7.76
C VAL A 19 2.48 8.86 7.22
N ALA A 20 2.00 9.26 6.04
CA ALA A 20 0.84 8.63 5.41
C ALA A 20 1.11 7.16 5.04
N LEU A 21 2.33 6.82 4.61
CA LEU A 21 2.74 5.44 4.30
C LEU A 21 2.85 4.59 5.58
N ARG A 22 3.45 5.12 6.66
CA ARG A 22 3.44 4.46 7.99
C ARG A 22 2.02 4.20 8.49
N LEU A 23 1.12 5.18 8.34
CA LEU A 23 -0.29 4.99 8.68
C LEU A 23 -0.93 3.89 7.83
N THR A 24 -0.66 3.90 6.52
CA THR A 24 -1.15 2.89 5.59
C THR A 24 -0.72 1.49 6.03
N ASP A 25 0.58 1.27 6.28
CA ASP A 25 1.10 -0.01 6.73
C ASP A 25 0.47 -0.44 8.06
N ALA A 26 0.52 0.41 9.08
CA ALA A 26 -0.01 0.08 10.40
C ALA A 26 -1.51 -0.25 10.36
N TRP A 27 -2.29 0.54 9.63
CA TRP A 27 -3.73 0.33 9.51
C TRP A 27 -4.08 -0.90 8.66
N LEU A 28 -3.32 -1.18 7.59
CA LEU A 28 -3.59 -2.30 6.69
C LEU A 28 -3.46 -3.67 7.37
N TYR A 29 -2.55 -3.79 8.35
CA TYR A 29 -2.29 -5.03 9.10
C TYR A 29 -2.99 -5.08 10.45
N ALA A 30 -2.99 -3.99 11.21
CA ALA A 30 -3.54 -3.97 12.57
C ALA A 30 -4.04 -2.57 12.97
N PRO A 31 -5.26 -2.16 12.55
CA PRO A 31 -5.82 -0.84 12.87
C PRO A 31 -5.82 -0.50 14.37
N GLY A 32 -6.04 -1.51 15.23
CA GLY A 32 -6.04 -1.35 16.69
C GLY A 32 -4.65 -1.07 17.28
N GLN A 33 -3.57 -1.32 16.53
CA GLN A 33 -2.19 -1.18 16.96
C GLN A 33 -1.52 0.10 16.44
N VAL A 34 -2.24 0.99 15.74
CA VAL A 34 -1.71 2.29 15.35
C VAL A 34 -1.29 3.06 16.61
N SER A 35 0.03 3.28 16.76
CA SER A 35 0.62 3.80 17.99
C SER A 35 0.20 5.23 18.30
N PRO A 36 0.20 5.66 19.58
CA PRO A 36 -0.09 7.05 19.94
C PRO A 36 0.83 8.07 19.24
N ALA A 37 2.11 7.72 19.08
CA ALA A 37 3.09 8.56 18.39
C ALA A 37 2.73 8.77 16.92
N LEU A 38 2.34 7.70 16.21
CA LEU A 38 1.93 7.79 14.82
C LEU A 38 0.62 8.59 14.67
N ARG A 39 -0.34 8.45 15.60
CA ARG A 39 -1.56 9.27 15.61
C ARG A 39 -1.24 10.76 15.75
N ALA A 40 -0.25 11.12 16.57
CA ALA A 40 0.19 12.50 16.73
C ALA A 40 0.82 13.05 15.43
N GLN A 41 1.76 12.31 14.82
CA GLN A 41 2.39 12.68 13.55
C GLN A 41 1.37 12.88 12.42
N VAL A 42 0.39 11.98 12.31
CA VAL A 42 -0.68 12.09 11.31
C VAL A 42 -1.50 13.36 11.51
N ARG A 43 -1.84 13.70 12.76
CA ARG A 43 -2.60 14.92 13.10
C ARG A 43 -1.79 16.20 12.94
N GLU A 44 -0.47 16.12 12.94
CA GLU A 44 0.42 17.26 12.65
C GLU A 44 0.41 17.62 11.15
N HIS A 45 0.33 16.61 10.27
CA HIS A 45 0.43 16.82 8.82
C HIS A 45 -0.91 16.89 8.09
N TYR A 46 -1.99 16.35 8.67
CA TYR A 46 -3.26 16.17 7.98
C TYR A 46 -4.44 16.66 8.82
N THR A 47 -5.43 17.23 8.13
CA THR A 47 -6.70 17.58 8.76
C THR A 47 -7.54 16.33 9.06
N PRO A 48 -8.50 16.40 9.99
CA PRO A 48 -9.40 15.28 10.26
C PRO A 48 -10.13 14.75 9.01
N GLN A 49 -10.50 15.63 8.08
CA GLN A 49 -11.12 15.28 6.80
C GLN A 49 -10.15 14.49 5.92
N GLN A 50 -8.92 14.98 5.74
CA GLN A 50 -7.89 14.29 4.96
C GLN A 50 -7.55 12.91 5.53
N ILE A 51 -7.49 12.79 6.87
CA ILE A 51 -7.27 11.50 7.55
C ILE A 51 -8.42 10.53 7.23
N THR A 52 -9.66 11.02 7.29
CA THR A 52 -10.84 10.20 6.97
C THR A 52 -10.81 9.73 5.52
N GLU A 53 -10.52 10.62 4.58
CA GLU A 53 -10.39 10.30 3.16
C GLU A 53 -9.27 9.27 2.90
N MET A 54 -8.11 9.43 3.54
CA MET A 54 -7.01 8.46 3.45
C MET A 54 -7.44 7.07 3.95
N LEU A 55 -8.07 6.98 5.12
CA LEU A 55 -8.52 5.70 5.67
C LEU A 55 -9.60 5.04 4.81
N LEU A 56 -10.53 5.83 4.25
CA LEU A 56 -11.53 5.33 3.29
C LEU A 56 -10.87 4.82 2.01
N ALA A 57 -9.83 5.50 1.51
CA ALA A 57 -9.08 5.03 0.35
C ALA A 57 -8.35 3.71 0.64
N ILE A 58 -7.68 3.59 1.79
CA ILE A 58 -7.00 2.34 2.19
C ILE A 58 -8.01 1.19 2.31
N TRP A 59 -9.16 1.44 2.95
CA TRP A 59 -10.23 0.46 3.07
C TRP A 59 -10.77 0.03 1.69
N LYS A 60 -11.08 0.99 0.81
CA LYS A 60 -11.58 0.73 -0.55
C LYS A 60 -10.63 -0.20 -1.31
N TRP A 61 -9.33 0.06 -1.27
CA TRP A 61 -8.35 -0.75 -2.00
C TRP A 61 -8.06 -2.10 -1.33
N SER A 62 -8.33 -2.24 -0.03
CA SER A 62 -8.21 -3.50 0.69
C SER A 62 -9.22 -4.57 0.24
N GLN A 63 -10.21 -4.22 -0.59
CA GLN A 63 -11.12 -5.20 -1.22
C GLN A 63 -10.39 -6.24 -2.07
N ASN A 64 -9.18 -5.92 -2.55
CA ASN A 64 -8.33 -6.88 -3.27
C ASN A 64 -8.08 -8.16 -2.45
N LYS A 65 -8.00 -8.06 -1.12
CA LYS A 65 -7.81 -9.21 -0.23
C LYS A 65 -8.97 -10.18 -0.33
N MET A 66 -10.20 -9.70 -0.39
CA MET A 66 -11.39 -10.55 -0.55
C MET A 66 -11.34 -11.28 -1.90
N MET A 67 -11.08 -10.52 -2.97
CA MET A 67 -11.02 -11.05 -4.33
C MET A 67 -9.91 -12.08 -4.50
N THR A 68 -8.71 -11.82 -3.96
CA THR A 68 -7.58 -12.76 -4.02
C THR A 68 -7.79 -13.96 -3.10
N SER A 69 -8.35 -13.79 -1.90
CA SER A 69 -8.54 -14.90 -0.95
C SER A 69 -9.50 -15.98 -1.42
N LEU A 70 -10.46 -15.60 -2.27
CA LEU A 70 -11.48 -16.49 -2.82
C LEU A 70 -11.18 -16.89 -4.27
N ASP A 71 -10.00 -16.54 -4.79
CA ASP A 71 -9.63 -16.73 -6.20
C ASP A 71 -10.67 -16.13 -7.17
N MET A 72 -11.34 -15.06 -6.75
CA MET A 72 -12.37 -14.34 -7.49
C MET A 72 -11.80 -13.19 -8.32
N ALA A 73 -10.51 -12.88 -8.16
CA ALA A 73 -9.86 -11.85 -8.96
C ALA A 73 -9.98 -12.26 -10.44
N PRO A 74 -10.62 -11.44 -11.30
CA PRO A 74 -10.78 -11.79 -12.69
C PRO A 74 -9.41 -12.00 -13.31
N ALA A 75 -9.26 -13.09 -14.07
CA ALA A 75 -8.05 -13.33 -14.82
C ALA A 75 -7.83 -12.14 -15.77
N VAL A 76 -6.70 -11.45 -15.61
CA VAL A 76 -6.30 -10.34 -16.50
C VAL A 76 -6.17 -10.86 -17.96
N SER A 77 -5.97 -12.18 -18.12
CA SER A 77 -6.15 -12.90 -19.37
C SER A 77 -6.64 -14.34 -19.11
N THR A 78 -7.61 -14.82 -19.89
CA THR A 78 -8.10 -16.22 -19.86
C THR A 78 -7.33 -17.15 -20.80
N THR A 79 -6.44 -16.60 -21.64
CA THR A 79 -5.73 -17.32 -22.70
C THR A 79 -4.21 -17.33 -22.50
N LYS A 80 -3.66 -16.46 -21.67
CA LYS A 80 -2.24 -16.41 -21.32
C LYS A 80 -2.08 -16.46 -19.80
N LYS A 81 -1.18 -17.33 -19.32
CA LYS A 81 -0.65 -17.18 -17.96
C LYS A 81 0.10 -15.85 -17.91
N THR A 82 -0.20 -14.98 -16.95
CA THR A 82 0.57 -13.75 -16.75
C THR A 82 2.00 -14.15 -16.43
N PRO A 83 2.99 -13.91 -17.31
CA PRO A 83 4.37 -14.21 -16.97
C PRO A 83 4.79 -13.20 -15.92
N PHE A 84 5.20 -13.67 -14.75
CA PHE A 84 5.82 -12.82 -13.74
C PHE A 84 7.31 -13.09 -13.74
N ALA A 85 8.09 -12.03 -13.81
CA ALA A 85 9.52 -12.07 -13.57
C ALA A 85 9.79 -11.62 -12.13
N PHE A 86 10.43 -12.50 -11.36
CA PHE A 86 10.98 -12.16 -10.07
C PHE A 86 12.46 -11.86 -10.24
N ASP A 87 12.86 -10.63 -9.99
CA ASP A 87 14.27 -10.27 -9.97
C ASP A 87 14.84 -10.55 -8.57
N GLU A 88 15.69 -11.58 -8.47
CA GLU A 88 16.30 -12.01 -7.21
C GLU A 88 17.23 -10.96 -6.58
N LYS A 89 17.74 -9.99 -7.35
CA LYS A 89 18.60 -8.92 -6.82
C LYS A 89 17.81 -7.74 -6.30
N SER A 90 16.68 -7.41 -6.92
CA SER A 90 15.85 -6.27 -6.51
C SER A 90 14.62 -6.66 -5.68
N GLY A 91 14.30 -7.95 -5.59
CA GLY A 91 13.08 -8.47 -4.96
C GLY A 91 11.79 -8.06 -5.68
N LYS A 92 11.91 -7.43 -6.85
CA LYS A 92 10.79 -6.84 -7.56
C LYS A 92 10.05 -7.93 -8.35
N LEU A 93 8.77 -8.10 -8.04
CA LEU A 93 7.85 -8.88 -8.85
C LEU A 93 7.32 -7.98 -9.98
N SER A 94 7.57 -8.36 -11.23
CA SER A 94 7.12 -7.62 -12.40
C SER A 94 6.18 -8.49 -13.22
N PHE A 95 5.00 -7.97 -13.54
CA PHE A 95 4.12 -8.59 -14.52
C PHE A 95 4.62 -8.20 -15.91
N LEU A 96 4.98 -9.19 -16.72
CA LEU A 96 5.39 -8.96 -18.10
C LEU A 96 4.13 -8.75 -18.95
N ASP A 97 4.06 -7.62 -19.65
CA ASP A 97 2.97 -7.36 -20.59
C ASP A 97 3.01 -8.40 -21.72
N ALA A 98 1.82 -8.90 -22.05
CA ALA A 98 1.59 -10.09 -22.86
C ALA A 98 1.77 -9.92 -24.37
#